data_AF-A0A7V9SKC0-F1
#
_entry.id   AF-A0A7V9SKC0-F1
#
_cell.length_a   1.000
_cell.length_b   1.000
_cell.length_c   1.000
_cell.angle_alpha   90.00
_cell.angle_beta   90.00
_cell.angle_gamma   90.00
#
_symmetry.space_group_name_H-M   'P 1'
#
loop_
_entity.id
_entity.type
_entity.pdbx_description
1 polymer ?
#
loop_
_entity_poly.entity_id
_entity_poly.type
_entity_poly.pdbx_seq_one_letter_code
_entity_poly.pdbx_strand_id
1 'polypeptide(L)' 'MQNSSDIAIRLLTPDDLAGALALSTTAGWNQRAEDWRMLLQIAPGGSFAALAGERIVGTAIGIDYG' A
#
# COMPACT_ATOMS: atom_id res chain seq x y z
N MET A 1 9.81 26.41 -10.82
CA MET A 1 10.09 24.97 -11.04
C MET A 1 10.17 24.35 -9.66
N GLN A 2 9.04 23.84 -9.14
CA GLN A 2 9.04 23.14 -7.85
C GLN A 2 9.36 21.67 -8.10
N ASN A 3 10.40 21.21 -7.42
CA ASN A 3 11.05 19.91 -7.58
C ASN A 3 10.12 18.75 -7.18
N SER A 4 10.44 17.58 -7.74
CA SER A 4 9.92 16.24 -7.48
C SER A 4 9.07 16.08 -6.21
N SER A 5 7.85 15.58 -6.37
CA SER A 5 7.00 15.15 -5.26
C SER A 5 7.79 14.25 -4.31
N ASP A 6 8.02 14.68 -3.07
CA ASP A 6 8.73 13.88 -2.07
C ASP A 6 7.95 12.59 -1.84
N ILE A 7 8.62 11.44 -2.02
CA ILE A 7 8.02 10.12 -1.83
C ILE A 7 8.47 9.57 -0.49
N ALA A 8 7.53 9.45 0.44
CA ALA A 8 7.76 8.81 1.73
C ALA A 8 7.40 7.31 1.63
N ILE A 9 8.27 6.44 2.14
CA ILE A 9 7.98 5.01 2.29
C ILE A 9 7.86 4.69 3.77
N ARG A 10 6.77 4.01 4.15
CA ARG A 10 6.52 3.57 5.53
C ARG A 10 5.72 2.27 5.56
N LEU A 11 5.54 1.70 6.75
CA LEU A 11 4.62 0.57 6.93
C LEU A 11 3.20 0.95 6.48
N LEU A 12 2.54 0.00 5.83
CA LEU A 12 1.13 0.07 5.50
C LEU A 12 0.31 -0.09 6.78
N THR A 13 -0.69 0.75 6.98
CA THR A 13 -1.57 0.72 8.15
C THR A 13 -3.02 0.46 7.72
N PRO A 14 -3.93 0.10 8.65
CA PRO A 14 -5.34 -0.08 8.33
C PRO A 14 -6.00 1.15 7.69
N ASP A 15 -5.56 2.36 8.04
CA ASP A 15 -6.09 3.61 7.47
C ASP A 15 -5.74 3.79 5.99
N ASP A 16 -4.67 3.13 5.52
CA ASP A 16 -4.21 3.22 4.13
C ASP A 16 -4.95 2.27 3.18
N LEU A 17 -5.71 1.29 3.71
CA LEU A 17 -6.28 0.20 2.91
C LEU A 17 -7.27 0.72 1.84
N ALA A 18 -7.98 1.81 2.12
CA ALA A 18 -8.84 2.45 1.13
C ALA A 18 -8.01 3.01 -0.05
N GLY A 19 -6.87 3.64 0.24
CA GLY A 19 -5.95 4.16 -0.77
C GLY A 19 -5.26 3.04 -1.57
N ALA A 20 -4.84 1.98 -0.89
CA ALA A 20 -4.27 0.79 -1.52
C ALA A 20 -5.26 0.11 -2.47
N LEU A 21 -6.52 -0.06 -2.05
CA LEU A 21 -7.58 -0.62 -2.89
C LEU A 21 -7.86 0.27 -4.12
N ALA A 22 -7.91 1.59 -3.95
CA ALA A 22 -8.12 2.52 -5.06
C ALA A 22 -6.97 2.46 -6.08
N LEU A 23 -5.72 2.42 -5.61
CA LEU A 23 -4.54 2.23 -6.44
C LEU A 23 -4.61 0.89 -7.19
N SER A 24 -4.87 -0.20 -6.48
CA SER A 24 -5.02 -1.55 -7.01
C SER A 24 -6.07 -1.62 -8.12
N THR A 25 -7.25 -1.06 -7.86
CA THR A 25 -8.35 -0.98 -8.85
C THR A 25 -7.90 -0.22 -10.10
N THR A 26 -7.22 0.90 -9.93
CA THR A 26 -6.70 1.72 -11.06
C THR A 26 -5.65 0.96 -11.87
N ALA A 27 -4.84 0.13 -11.20
CA ALA A 27 -3.83 -0.72 -11.82
C ALA A 27 -4.42 -1.99 -12.48
N GLY A 28 -5.73 -2.21 -12.39
CA GLY A 28 -6.41 -3.39 -12.94
C GLY A 28 -6.16 -4.69 -12.16
N TRP A 29 -5.72 -4.57 -10.91
CA TRP A 29 -5.51 -5.70 -10.01
C TRP A 29 -6.86 -6.24 -9.50
N ASN A 30 -6.95 -7.54 -9.29
CA ASN A 30 -8.22 -8.23 -8.96
C ASN A 30 -8.52 -8.32 -7.45
N GLN A 31 -7.67 -7.73 -6.60
CA GLN A 31 -7.78 -7.76 -5.15
C GLN A 31 -8.99 -6.97 -4.64
N ARG A 32 -9.69 -7.54 -3.66
CA ARG A 32 -10.80 -6.94 -2.93
C ARG A 32 -10.31 -6.30 -1.63
N ALA A 33 -11.18 -5.50 -1.02
CA ALA A 33 -10.90 -4.90 0.29
C ALA A 33 -10.60 -5.95 1.39
N GLU A 34 -11.13 -7.15 1.25
CA GLU A 34 -10.93 -8.29 2.15
C GLU A 34 -9.50 -8.83 2.03
N ASP A 35 -9.00 -8.95 0.80
CA ASP A 35 -7.63 -9.39 0.51
C ASP A 35 -6.61 -8.41 1.10
N TRP A 36 -6.84 -7.10 0.96
CA TRP A 36 -5.98 -6.07 1.53
C TRP A 36 -5.89 -6.15 3.06
N ARG A 37 -7.02 -6.40 3.74
CA ARG A 37 -7.03 -6.64 5.19
C ARG A 37 -6.26 -7.91 5.54
N MET A 38 -6.51 -8.99 4.81
CA MET A 38 -5.84 -10.28 5.02
C MET A 38 -4.32 -10.16 4.85
N LEU A 39 -3.86 -9.54 3.78
CA LEU A 39 -2.44 -9.33 3.49
C LEU A 39 -1.75 -8.55 4.60
N LEU A 40 -2.38 -7.49 5.11
CA LEU A 40 -1.85 -6.72 6.23
C LEU A 40 -1.82 -7.52 7.55
N GLN A 41 -2.78 -8.42 7.78
CA GLN A 41 -2.76 -9.32 8.94
C GLN A 41 -1.68 -10.40 8.82
N ILE A 42 -1.42 -10.92 7.61
CA ILE A 42 -0.40 -11.94 7.36
C ILE A 42 1.00 -11.35 7.54
N ALA A 43 1.25 -10.15 6.99
CA ALA A 43 2.57 -9.54 6.97
C ALA A 43 2.56 -8.09 7.49
N PRO A 44 2.21 -7.85 8.78
CA PRO A 44 2.11 -6.48 9.32
C PRO A 44 3.44 -5.74 9.28
N GLY A 45 4.57 -6.43 9.49
CA GLY A 45 5.92 -5.86 9.37
C GLY A 45 6.52 -5.93 7.97
N GLY A 46 5.88 -6.65 7.05
CA GLY A 46 6.33 -6.85 5.66
C GLY A 46 5.52 -6.05 4.63
N SER A 47 4.57 -5.23 5.08
CA SER A 47 3.68 -4.45 4.23
C SER A 47 4.06 -2.97 4.26
N PHE A 48 4.27 -2.39 3.08
CA PHE A 48 4.76 -1.01 2.92
C PHE A 48 3.88 -0.22 1.96
N ALA A 49 3.82 1.08 2.18
CA ALA A 49 3.19 2.06 1.32
C ALA A 49 4.19 3.13 0.91
N ALA A 50 4.11 3.57 -0.35
CA ALA A 50 4.75 4.77 -0.85
C ALA A 50 3.70 5.89 -0.97
N LEU A 51 4.00 7.05 -0.39
CA LEU A 51 3.11 8.21 -0.35
C LEU A 51 3.73 9.41 -1.04
N ALA A 52 2.92 10.09 -1.86
CA ALA A 52 3.17 11.46 -2.32
C ALA A 52 2.22 12.39 -1.56
N GLY A 53 2.71 13.02 -0.48
CA GLY A 53 1.85 13.68 0.50
C GLY A 53 0.98 12.67 1.24
N GLU A 54 -0.34 12.80 1.18
CA GLU A 54 -1.30 11.85 1.78
C GLU A 54 -1.77 10.77 0.80
N ARG A 55 -1.35 10.84 -0.47
CA ARG A 55 -1.81 9.92 -1.51
C ARG A 55 -0.91 8.68 -1.57
N ILE A 56 -1.52 7.51 -1.46
CA ILE A 56 -0.88 6.22 -1.79
C ILE A 56 -0.58 6.17 -3.29
N VAL A 57 0.69 6.01 -3.64
CA VAL A 57 1.19 5.90 -5.03
C VAL A 57 1.89 4.56 -5.30
N GLY A 58 2.12 3.76 -4.26
CA GLY A 58 2.70 2.43 -4.37
C GLY A 58 2.48 1.61 -3.11
N THR A 59 2.49 0.29 -3.26
CA THR A 59 2.37 -0.68 -2.17
C THR A 59 3.29 -1.87 -2.44
N ALA A 60 3.88 -2.45 -1.40
CA ALA A 60 4.63 -3.69 -1.48
C ALA A 60 4.30 -4.57 -0.26
N ILE A 61 4.09 -5.87 -0.48
CA ILE A 61 3.80 -6.83 0.59
C ILE A 61 4.75 -8.02 0.43
N GLY A 62 5.59 -8.25 1.44
CA GLY A 62 6.45 -9.42 1.56
C GLY A 62 5.92 -10.37 2.63
N ILE A 63 5.66 -11.62 2.25
CA ILE A 63 5.22 -12.69 3.14
C ILE A 63 6.40 -13.64 3.33
N ASP A 64 6.83 -13.81 4.58
CA ASP A 64 7.83 -14.80 4.97
C ASP A 64 7.18 -16.19 5.13
N TYR A 65 7.77 -17.22 4.56
CA TYR A 65 7.29 -18.61 4.61
C TYR A 65 8.21 -19.55 5.41
N GLY A 66 9.26 -19.01 6.05
CA GLY A 66 10.35 -19.79 6.66
C GLY A 66 11.50 -20.13 5.73
#